data_AF-A0A4V1XLV3-F1
#
_entry.id   AF-A0A4V1XLV3-F1
#
_cell.length_a   1.000
_cell.length_b   1.000
_cell.length_c   1.000
_cell.angle_alpha   90.00
_cell.angle_beta   90.00
_cell.angle_gamma   90.00
#
_symmetry.space_group_name_H-M   'P 1'
#
loop_
_entity.id
_entity.type
_entity.pdbx_description
1 polymer ?
#
loop_
_entity_poly.entity_id
_entity_poly.type
_entity_poly.pdbx_seq_one_letter_code
_entity_poly.pdbx_strand_id
1 'polypeptide(L)'
;MEVITAVVAWSISAACRNVPASSWLGTIRHQGAEAEELFQRLSSKAQVYFPESGGSAAATARWSVVSTPEVNMVVVPGVENDVAATVKYANQKKRPFLAVSSGHGVITRVGQMRDGIEIWMNQLNGVDIAEN
;
A
#
# COMPACT_ATOMS: atom_id res chain seq x y z
N MET A 1 -23.76 15.17 32.61
CA MET A 1 -24.97 14.36 32.35
C MET A 1 -25.62 14.95 31.12
N GLU A 2 -26.02 14.24 30.08
CA GLU A 2 -25.81 12.88 29.61
C GLU A 2 -26.41 12.88 28.19
N VAL A 3 -25.78 12.13 27.28
CA VAL A 3 -26.40 11.34 26.19
C VAL A 3 -27.31 12.07 25.19
N ILE A 4 -26.90 12.11 23.90
CA ILE A 4 -27.52 11.31 22.82
C ILE A 4 -26.48 11.00 21.72
N THR A 5 -25.86 9.83 21.79
CA THR A 5 -25.45 9.03 20.63
C THR A 5 -26.66 8.24 20.14
N ALA A 6 -27.11 8.42 18.90
CA ALA A 6 -27.97 7.44 18.24
C ALA A 6 -28.01 7.61 16.71
N VAL A 7 -27.36 6.66 16.04
CA VAL A 7 -27.79 5.97 14.82
C VAL A 7 -28.10 6.84 13.59
N VAL A 8 -27.09 6.97 12.73
CA VAL A 8 -27.28 7.19 11.30
C VAL A 8 -27.01 5.86 10.59
N ALA A 9 -27.84 4.85 10.86
CA ALA A 9 -27.93 3.65 10.02
C ALA A 9 -28.84 4.00 8.84
N TRP A 10 -28.27 4.61 7.81
CA TRP A 10 -29.02 4.86 6.58
C TRP A 10 -29.18 3.54 5.82
N SER A 11 -30.42 3.10 5.83
CA SER A 11 -31.06 2.12 4.96
C SER A 11 -30.60 2.18 3.51
N ILE A 12 -30.08 1.06 2.99
CA ILE A 12 -30.12 0.78 1.55
C ILE A 12 -31.28 -0.20 1.31
N SER A 13 -32.45 0.37 1.04
CA SER A 13 -33.61 -0.37 0.53
C SER A 13 -33.26 -0.98 -0.83
N ALA A 14 -33.24 -2.32 -0.86
CA ALA A 14 -33.84 -3.24 -1.85
C ALA A 14 -33.82 -2.92 -3.37
N ALA A 15 -32.95 -2.04 -3.88
CA ALA A 15 -32.81 -1.75 -5.32
C ALA A 15 -31.49 -2.24 -5.94
N CYS A 16 -30.72 -3.08 -5.24
CA CYS A 16 -29.54 -3.74 -5.80
C CYS A 16 -29.78 -5.24 -6.00
N ARG A 17 -30.87 -5.64 -6.67
CA ARG A 17 -31.02 -7.05 -7.09
C ARG A 17 -30.15 -7.44 -8.29
N ASN A 18 -29.52 -6.48 -8.97
CA ASN A 18 -28.71 -6.74 -10.17
C ASN A 18 -27.32 -6.08 -10.18
N VAL A 19 -26.78 -5.65 -9.03
CA VAL A 19 -25.35 -5.30 -8.95
C VAL A 19 -24.61 -6.50 -8.36
N PRO A 20 -23.58 -7.07 -9.01
CA PRO A 20 -22.89 -8.24 -8.50
C PRO A 20 -22.12 -7.85 -7.21
N ALA A 21 -22.77 -8.02 -6.06
CA ALA A 21 -22.21 -7.78 -4.75
C ALA A 21 -21.06 -8.76 -4.40
N SER A 22 -20.81 -9.75 -5.24
CA SER A 22 -19.81 -10.79 -5.03
C SER A 22 -18.37 -10.33 -5.30
N SER A 23 -18.14 -9.23 -6.02
CA SER A 23 -16.78 -8.81 -6.39
C SER A 23 -16.10 -7.93 -5.33
N TRP A 24 -16.77 -6.90 -4.83
CA TRP A 24 -16.15 -5.86 -3.99
C TRP A 24 -15.89 -6.34 -2.55
N LEU A 25 -16.81 -7.13 -1.97
CA LEU A 25 -16.63 -7.75 -0.66
C LEU A 25 -15.47 -8.76 -0.64
N GLY A 26 -15.25 -9.44 -1.77
CA GLY A 26 -14.12 -10.37 -1.94
C GLY A 26 -12.78 -9.64 -1.89
N THR A 27 -12.64 -8.56 -2.66
CA THR A 27 -11.42 -7.74 -2.72
C THR A 27 -11.08 -7.12 -1.37
N ILE A 28 -12.07 -6.56 -0.65
CA ILE A 28 -11.85 -5.95 0.67
C ILE A 28 -11.36 -7.00 1.68
N ARG A 29 -11.99 -8.19 1.70
CA ARG A 29 -11.57 -9.27 2.60
C ARG A 29 -10.16 -9.77 2.28
N HIS A 30 -9.83 -9.88 0.99
CA HIS A 30 -8.53 -10.35 0.55
C HIS A 30 -7.41 -9.36 0.91
N GLN A 31 -7.62 -8.07 0.67
CA GLN A 31 -6.67 -7.02 1.07
C GLN A 31 -6.49 -6.97 2.59
N GLY A 32 -7.57 -7.14 3.37
CA GLY A 32 -7.49 -7.20 4.83
C GLY A 32 -6.64 -8.36 5.34
N ALA A 33 -6.80 -9.56 4.77
CA ALA A 33 -5.99 -10.73 5.14
C ALA A 33 -4.52 -10.60 4.69
N GLU A 34 -4.29 -10.05 3.49
CA GLU A 34 -2.95 -9.81 2.95
C GLU A 34 -2.19 -8.78 3.80
N ALA A 35 -2.87 -7.70 4.18
CA ALA A 35 -2.34 -6.66 5.06
C ALA A 35 -1.96 -7.23 6.41
N GLU A 36 -2.84 -8.01 7.05
CA GLU A 36 -2.57 -8.63 8.35
C GLU A 36 -1.34 -9.53 8.29
N GLU A 37 -1.23 -10.41 7.29
CA GLU A 37 -0.07 -11.30 7.14
C GLU A 37 1.24 -10.51 6.99
N LEU A 38 1.20 -9.40 6.26
CA LEU A 38 2.36 -8.54 6.05
C LEU A 38 2.70 -7.75 7.31
N PHE A 39 1.72 -7.15 7.99
CA PHE A 39 1.92 -6.38 9.22
C PHE A 39 2.58 -7.21 10.32
N GLN A 40 2.26 -8.51 10.43
CA GLN A 40 2.92 -9.41 11.39
C GLN A 40 4.43 -9.61 11.14
N ARG A 41 4.94 -9.21 9.97
CA ARG A 41 6.36 -9.32 9.58
C ARG A 41 7.10 -8.00 9.62
N LEU A 42 6.38 -6.89 9.75
CA LEU A 42 6.93 -5.54 9.73
C LEU A 42 7.06 -4.98 11.15
N SER A 43 7.89 -3.96 11.30
CA SER A 43 7.97 -3.19 12.53
C SER A 43 6.68 -2.42 12.78
N SER A 44 6.44 -2.04 14.04
CA SER A 44 5.30 -1.20 14.42
C SER A 44 5.34 0.22 13.83
N LYS A 45 6.46 0.61 13.20
CA LYS A 45 6.64 1.90 12.53
C LYS A 45 6.29 1.84 11.04
N ALA A 46 6.15 0.64 10.48
CA ALA A 46 5.82 0.47 9.08
C ALA A 46 4.36 0.82 8.80
N GLN A 47 4.06 1.23 7.57
CA GLN A 47 2.70 1.49 7.09
C GLN A 47 2.46 0.72 5.79
N VAL A 48 1.21 0.34 5.54
CA VAL A 48 0.80 -0.33 4.30
C VAL A 48 -0.40 0.42 3.72
N TYR A 49 -0.31 0.80 2.45
CA TYR A 49 -1.39 1.44 1.70
C TYR A 49 -1.83 0.56 0.54
N PHE A 50 -3.14 0.55 0.29
CA PHE A 50 -3.77 0.01 -0.92
C PHE A 50 -4.28 1.16 -1.79
N PRO A 51 -4.56 0.96 -3.10
CA PRO A 51 -4.92 2.04 -4.02
C PRO A 51 -6.00 3.00 -3.52
N GLU A 52 -6.99 2.50 -2.78
CA GLU A 52 -8.12 3.30 -2.25
C GLU A 52 -7.86 3.91 -0.85
N SER A 53 -6.68 3.70 -0.27
CA SER A 53 -6.35 4.19 1.07
C SER A 53 -5.78 5.62 1.07
N GLY A 54 -6.08 6.36 2.14
CA GLY A 54 -5.59 7.72 2.38
C GLY A 54 -4.08 7.73 2.65
N GLY A 55 -3.28 7.71 1.58
CA GLY A 55 -1.81 7.65 1.63
C GLY A 55 -1.21 7.13 0.34
N SER A 56 -1.95 6.30 -0.40
CA SER A 56 -1.49 5.70 -1.65
C SER A 56 -1.14 6.76 -2.70
N ALA A 57 -2.00 7.76 -2.90
CA ALA A 57 -1.77 8.79 -3.91
C ALA A 57 -0.47 9.59 -3.68
N ALA A 58 -0.12 9.85 -2.42
CA ALA A 58 1.13 10.52 -2.07
C ALA A 58 2.34 9.61 -2.24
N ALA A 59 2.22 8.34 -1.86
CA ALA A 59 3.31 7.38 -1.98
C ALA A 59 3.67 7.08 -3.43
N THR A 60 2.65 6.83 -4.27
CA THR A 60 2.85 6.51 -5.70
C THR A 60 3.05 7.76 -6.57
N ALA A 61 3.14 8.95 -5.97
CA ALA A 61 3.39 10.18 -6.69
C ALA A 61 4.78 10.14 -7.35
N ARG A 62 4.86 10.61 -8.59
CA ARG A 62 6.07 10.51 -9.40
C ARG A 62 6.22 11.71 -10.31
N TRP A 63 7.47 12.11 -10.54
CA TRP A 63 7.79 13.27 -11.37
C TRP A 63 7.40 13.03 -12.84
N SER A 64 7.59 11.80 -13.33
CA SER A 64 7.24 11.41 -14.69
C SER A 64 6.07 10.44 -14.70
N VAL A 65 5.15 10.64 -15.64
CA VAL A 65 4.05 9.71 -15.94
C VAL A 65 4.38 8.74 -17.08
N VAL A 66 5.61 8.78 -17.60
CA VAL A 66 6.07 7.83 -18.62
C VAL A 66 6.20 6.45 -18.00
N SER A 67 5.52 5.46 -18.60
CA SER A 67 5.56 4.06 -18.19
C SER A 67 5.28 3.88 -16.69
N THR A 68 4.13 4.39 -16.24
CA THR A 68 3.69 4.27 -14.84
C THR A 68 3.48 2.80 -14.46
N PRO A 69 4.12 2.30 -13.39
CA PRO A 69 3.87 0.96 -12.86
C PRO A 69 2.45 0.83 -12.30
N GLU A 70 1.88 -0.37 -12.34
CA GLU A 70 0.64 -0.68 -11.64
C GLU A 70 0.96 -1.19 -10.23
N VAL A 71 0.82 -0.30 -9.25
CA VAL A 71 1.07 -0.56 -7.83
C VAL A 71 -0.25 -0.90 -7.15
N ASN A 72 -0.33 -2.10 -6.58
CA ASN A 72 -1.52 -2.58 -5.88
C ASN A 72 -1.33 -2.65 -4.36
N MET A 73 -0.10 -2.43 -3.89
CA MET A 73 0.24 -2.29 -2.49
C MET A 73 1.47 -1.39 -2.36
N VAL A 74 1.45 -0.47 -1.41
CA VAL A 74 2.61 0.31 -0.99
C VAL A 74 2.98 -0.13 0.41
N VAL A 75 4.26 -0.42 0.64
CA VAL A 75 4.83 -0.57 1.97
C VAL A 75 5.73 0.62 2.24
N VAL A 76 5.54 1.24 3.40
CA VAL A 76 6.37 2.34 3.90
C VAL A 76 7.21 1.78 5.06
N PRO A 77 8.49 1.44 4.83
CA PRO A 77 9.38 0.90 5.86
C PRO A 77 9.58 1.91 6.99
N GLY A 78 9.51 1.47 8.25
CA GLY A 78 9.87 2.30 9.41
C GLY A 78 11.30 2.04 9.91
N VAL A 79 11.88 0.89 9.57
CA VAL A 79 13.28 0.50 9.79
C VAL A 79 13.81 -0.29 8.58
N GLU A 80 15.12 -0.49 8.49
CA GLU A 80 15.78 -1.20 7.38
C GLU A 80 15.28 -2.64 7.24
N ASN A 81 14.98 -3.32 8.35
CA ASN A 81 14.50 -4.70 8.34
C ASN A 81 13.13 -4.85 7.65
N ASP A 82 12.31 -3.80 7.63
CA ASP A 82 11.01 -3.80 6.94
C ASP A 82 11.17 -3.94 5.42
N VAL A 83 12.26 -3.38 4.86
CA VAL A 83 12.60 -3.54 3.44
C VAL A 83 12.88 -5.01 3.14
N ALA A 84 13.74 -5.64 3.94
CA ALA A 84 14.10 -7.04 3.76
C ALA A 84 12.88 -7.97 3.94
N ALA A 85 12.02 -7.69 4.93
CA ALA A 85 10.77 -8.42 5.14
C ALA A 85 9.82 -8.28 3.94
N THR A 86 9.67 -7.08 3.40
CA THR A 86 8.83 -6.80 2.23
C THR A 86 9.33 -7.52 0.98
N VAL A 87 10.64 -7.50 0.71
CA VAL A 87 11.24 -8.22 -0.42
C VAL A 87 11.01 -9.74 -0.28
N LYS A 88 11.22 -10.30 0.91
CA LYS A 88 10.95 -11.73 1.18
C LYS A 88 9.47 -12.06 0.95
N TYR A 89 8.57 -11.19 1.41
CA TYR A 89 7.14 -11.35 1.20
C TYR A 89 6.76 -11.31 -0.29
N ALA A 90 7.25 -10.30 -1.03
CA ALA A 90 7.03 -10.16 -2.47
C ALA A 90 7.47 -11.41 -3.24
N ASN A 91 8.66 -11.93 -2.91
CA ASN A 91 9.18 -13.18 -3.49
C ASN A 91 8.31 -14.40 -3.15
N GLN A 92 7.87 -14.54 -1.89
CA GLN A 92 6.98 -15.62 -1.47
C GLN A 92 5.64 -15.59 -2.22
N LYS A 93 5.10 -14.39 -2.48
CA LYS A 93 3.86 -14.19 -3.23
C LYS A 93 4.06 -14.13 -4.75
N LYS A 94 5.31 -14.18 -5.23
CA LYS A 94 5.70 -14.01 -6.64
C LYS A 94 5.20 -12.68 -7.24
N ARG A 95 5.15 -11.63 -6.43
CA ARG A 95 4.77 -10.27 -6.86
C ARG A 95 6.01 -9.46 -7.21
N PRO A 96 6.01 -8.73 -8.33
CA PRO A 96 7.09 -7.79 -8.63
C PRO A 96 7.10 -6.68 -7.58
N PHE A 97 8.27 -6.09 -7.34
CA PHE A 97 8.41 -4.98 -6.41
C PHE A 97 9.33 -3.89 -6.96
N LEU A 98 9.12 -2.67 -6.48
CA LEU A 98 9.91 -1.49 -6.84
C LEU A 98 10.23 -0.69 -5.58
N ALA A 99 11.51 -0.41 -5.34
CA ALA A 99 11.91 0.54 -4.31
C ALA A 99 11.87 1.97 -4.86
N VAL A 100 11.20 2.88 -4.14
CA VAL A 100 11.00 4.27 -4.54
C VAL A 100 11.44 5.20 -3.42
N SER A 101 12.30 6.17 -3.74
CA SER A 101 12.64 7.29 -2.86
C SER A 101 11.92 8.55 -3.36
N SER A 102 12.59 9.44 -4.10
CA SER A 102 12.02 10.72 -4.58
C SER A 102 11.20 10.64 -5.88
N GLY A 103 10.97 9.45 -6.45
CA GLY A 103 10.09 9.28 -7.62
C GLY A 103 10.59 9.87 -8.94
N HIS A 104 11.87 10.24 -9.05
CA HIS A 104 12.48 10.81 -10.27
C HIS A 104 12.91 9.76 -11.33
N GLY A 105 12.72 8.47 -11.08
CA GLY A 105 13.12 7.41 -12.01
C GLY A 105 12.28 7.42 -13.30
N VAL A 106 12.93 7.66 -14.45
CA VAL A 106 12.31 7.65 -15.80
C VAL A 106 12.77 6.41 -16.58
N ILE A 107 12.55 5.23 -16.02
CA ILE A 107 12.98 3.97 -16.62
C ILE A 107 11.74 3.26 -17.14
N THR A 108 11.62 3.09 -18.47
CA THR A 108 10.41 2.51 -19.08
C THR A 108 10.08 1.10 -18.60
N ARG A 109 11.10 0.33 -18.16
CA ARG A 109 10.91 -1.01 -17.58
C ARG A 109 10.07 -1.01 -16.32
N VAL A 110 10.03 0.08 -15.54
CA VAL A 110 9.19 0.11 -14.33
C VAL A 110 7.69 0.00 -14.68
N GLY A 111 7.27 0.52 -15.83
CA GLY A 111 5.89 0.39 -16.32
C GLY A 111 5.48 -1.02 -16.74
N GLN A 112 6.42 -1.98 -16.76
CA GLN A 112 6.09 -3.40 -16.97
C GLN A 112 5.58 -4.05 -15.69
N MET A 113 5.75 -3.41 -14.53
CA MET A 113 5.24 -3.92 -13.26
C MET A 113 3.71 -3.92 -13.27
N ARG A 114 3.13 -5.09 -12.99
CA ARG A 114 1.70 -5.35 -12.86
C ARG A 114 1.42 -5.95 -11.50
N ASP A 115 0.39 -5.47 -10.82
CA ASP A 115 0.00 -5.95 -9.50
C ASP A 115 1.18 -6.02 -8.51
N GLY A 116 2.02 -4.97 -8.52
CA GLY A 116 3.28 -4.94 -7.80
C GLY A 116 3.21 -4.28 -6.43
N ILE A 117 4.30 -4.47 -5.67
CA ILE A 117 4.52 -3.84 -4.37
C ILE A 117 5.51 -2.68 -4.52
N GLU A 118 5.09 -1.46 -4.20
CA GLU A 118 6.00 -0.34 -4.05
C GLU A 118 6.57 -0.31 -2.63
N ILE A 119 7.89 -0.13 -2.51
CA ILE A 119 8.58 0.03 -1.23
C ILE A 119 8.99 1.51 -1.15
N TRP A 120 8.20 2.31 -0.44
CA TRP A 120 8.38 3.75 -0.36
C TRP A 120 9.32 4.11 0.80
N MET A 121 10.55 4.47 0.46
CA MET A 121 11.68 4.64 1.38
C MET A 121 11.67 5.96 2.16
N ASN A 122 10.58 6.73 2.13
CA ASN A 122 10.55 8.13 2.59
C ASN A 122 10.85 8.33 4.09
N GLN A 123 10.54 7.35 4.94
CA GLN A 123 10.85 7.40 6.37
C GLN A 123 12.31 7.09 6.68
N LEU A 124 13.02 6.37 5.80
CA LEU A 124 14.42 6.00 5.96
C LEU A 124 15.33 7.10 5.39
N ASN A 125 15.33 8.25 6.08
CA ASN A 125 15.94 9.50 5.60
C ASN A 125 17.04 10.06 6.53
N GLY A 126 17.54 9.25 7.47
CA GLY A 126 18.64 9.62 8.35
C GLY A 126 19.95 9.85 7.58
N VAL A 127 20.73 10.84 8.03
CA VAL A 127 22.05 11.15 7.47
C VAL A 127 23.01 11.34 8.63
N ASP A 128 24.06 10.51 8.65
CA ASP A 128 25.16 10.59 9.62
C ASP A 128 26.45 11.01 8.90
N ILE A 129 27.21 11.91 9.52
CA ILE A 129 28.51 12.35 9.02
C ILE A 129 29.59 11.62 9.83
N ALA A 130 30.43 10.83 9.16
CA ALA A 130 31.53 10.14 9.82
C ALA A 130 32.58 11.14 10.36
N GLU A 131 33.10 10.88 11.55
CA GLU A 131 34.27 11.59 12.07
C GLU A 131 35.53 11.13 11.30
N ASN A 132 36.47 12.06 11.10
CA ASN A 132 37.73 11.83 10.38
C ASN A 132 38.73 11.02 11.20
#